data_AF-A0A2G9ULQ1-F1
#
_entry.id   AF-A0A2G9ULQ1-F1
#
_cell.length_a   1.000
_cell.length_b   1.000
_cell.length_c   1.000
_cell.angle_alpha   90.00
_cell.angle_beta   90.00
_cell.angle_gamma   90.00
#
_symmetry.space_group_name_H-M   'P 1'
#
loop_
_entity.id
_entity.type
_entity.pdbx_description
1 polymer ?
#
loop_
_entity_poly.entity_id
_entity_poly.type
_entity_poly.pdbx_seq_one_letter_code
_entity_poly.pdbx_strand_id
1 'polypeptide(L)'
;MSSYLLAISVQEFEFVERITETGLRFRVWSQPERINTTSYALNFAVKCLEFFEDYLEFKYPLDKLDLVALPDFFSSAMENWGLNNYKEDVLLYREDLHSLDDRYTIEFVIAHDAQFIISCAVHKQRLIIFNWKAIGIIPPPKDKLLQKSQALPPF
;
A
#
# COMPACT_ATOMS: atom_id res chain seq x y z
N MET A 1 -11.75 9.75 5.90
CA MET A 1 -10.28 9.65 6.13
C MET A 1 -9.81 10.84 6.98
N SER A 2 -8.56 10.86 7.45
CA SER A 2 -8.01 12.03 8.16
C SER A 2 -7.54 13.09 7.15
N SER A 3 -7.54 14.37 7.50
CA SER A 3 -7.26 15.46 6.53
C SER A 3 -5.85 15.43 5.95
N TYR A 4 -4.83 15.01 6.71
CA TYR A 4 -3.45 14.92 6.24
C TYR A 4 -3.22 13.90 5.11
N LEU A 5 -4.17 12.98 4.90
CA LEU A 5 -4.10 11.99 3.82
C LEU A 5 -4.62 12.51 2.48
N LEU A 6 -5.19 13.72 2.44
CA LEU A 6 -5.62 14.35 1.19
C LEU A 6 -4.41 14.66 0.31
N ALA A 7 -4.42 14.19 -0.93
CA ALA A 7 -3.40 14.51 -1.93
C ALA A 7 -4.06 14.79 -3.29
N ILE A 8 -3.49 15.76 -4.00
CA ILE A 8 -3.82 16.12 -5.38
C ILE A 8 -2.50 16.39 -6.09
N SER A 9 -2.34 15.83 -7.29
CA SER A 9 -1.14 15.95 -8.12
C SER A 9 -1.57 16.33 -9.54
N VAL A 10 -0.88 17.32 -10.13
CA VAL A 10 -1.13 17.79 -11.50
C VAL A 10 0.21 17.81 -12.24
N GLN A 11 0.44 16.82 -13.09
CA GLN A 11 1.73 16.58 -13.75
C GLN A 11 1.52 15.97 -15.15
N GLU A 12 2.51 16.16 -16.02
CA GLU A 12 2.58 15.53 -17.35
C GLU A 12 3.35 14.20 -17.26
N PHE A 13 2.84 13.29 -16.44
CA PHE A 13 3.47 11.98 -16.19
C PHE A 13 2.84 10.87 -17.03
N GLU A 14 3.65 9.88 -17.33
CA GLU A 14 3.18 8.60 -17.87
C GLU A 14 3.04 7.57 -16.74
N PHE A 15 2.31 6.48 -17.01
CA PHE A 15 2.14 5.41 -16.04
C PHE A 15 2.25 4.04 -16.67
N VAL A 16 2.73 3.09 -15.86
CA VAL A 16 2.56 1.65 -16.07
C VAL A 16 1.46 1.16 -15.15
N GLU A 17 0.67 0.20 -15.61
CA GLU A 17 -0.49 -0.32 -14.88
C GLU A 17 -0.43 -1.84 -14.71
N ARG A 18 -0.94 -2.31 -13.58
CA ARG A 18 -1.32 -3.71 -13.35
C ARG A 18 -2.67 -3.77 -12.67
N ILE A 19 -3.52 -4.69 -13.11
CA ILE A 19 -4.78 -5.01 -12.44
C ILE A 19 -4.62 -6.39 -11.79
N THR A 20 -4.90 -6.49 -10.49
CA THR A 20 -4.86 -7.75 -9.76
C THR A 20 -6.06 -8.63 -10.11
N GLU A 21 -6.04 -9.89 -9.68
CA GLU A 21 -7.17 -10.81 -9.83
C GLU A 21 -8.44 -10.32 -9.09
N THR A 22 -8.25 -9.54 -8.02
CA THR A 22 -9.34 -8.92 -7.25
C THR A 22 -9.92 -7.67 -7.92
N GLY A 23 -9.36 -7.24 -9.06
CA GLY A 23 -9.77 -6.04 -9.79
C GLY A 23 -9.14 -4.73 -9.30
N LEU A 24 -8.22 -4.80 -8.34
CA LEU A 24 -7.50 -3.63 -7.83
C LEU A 24 -6.49 -3.14 -8.85
N ARG A 25 -6.55 -1.85 -9.17
CA ARG A 25 -5.68 -1.21 -10.15
C ARG A 25 -4.48 -0.55 -9.50
N PHE A 26 -3.29 -1.01 -9.83
CA PHE A 26 -2.02 -0.39 -9.46
C PHE A 26 -1.46 0.41 -10.61
N ARG A 27 -0.96 1.60 -10.31
CA ARG A 27 -0.17 2.37 -11.27
C ARG A 27 1.07 2.94 -10.61
N VAL A 28 2.15 2.97 -11.38
CA VAL A 28 3.34 3.72 -11.03
C VAL A 28 3.50 4.84 -12.05
N TRP A 29 3.51 6.08 -11.57
CA TRP A 29 3.61 7.29 -12.35
C TRP A 29 5.02 7.85 -12.26
N SER A 30 5.57 8.31 -13.38
CA SER A 30 6.86 8.99 -13.42
C SER A 30 6.95 9.95 -14.60
N GLN A 31 8.02 10.73 -14.64
CA GLN A 31 8.40 11.44 -15.86
C GLN A 31 8.55 10.46 -17.04
N PRO A 32 8.12 10.84 -18.26
CA PRO A 32 8.16 9.96 -19.43
C PRO A 32 9.54 9.34 -19.68
N GLU A 33 10.62 10.10 -19.45
CA GLU A 33 12.01 9.67 -19.67
C GLU A 33 12.43 8.53 -18.72
N ARG A 34 11.71 8.37 -17.60
CA ARG A 34 12.01 7.39 -16.56
C ARG A 34 10.99 6.26 -16.47
N ILE A 35 9.97 6.23 -17.32
CA ILE A 35 8.87 5.26 -17.22
C ILE A 35 9.35 3.80 -17.22
N ASN A 36 10.44 3.51 -17.94
CA ASN A 36 11.01 2.16 -18.04
C ASN A 36 11.59 1.63 -16.71
N THR A 37 11.81 2.47 -15.70
CA THR A 37 12.39 2.09 -14.40
C THR A 37 11.34 1.79 -13.33
N THR A 38 10.05 1.91 -13.68
CA THR A 38 8.92 1.78 -12.75
C THR A 38 8.43 0.32 -12.58
N SER A 39 8.70 -0.55 -13.56
CA SER A 39 8.18 -1.92 -13.62
C SER A 39 8.52 -2.75 -12.38
N TYR A 40 9.71 -2.53 -11.81
CA TYR A 40 10.15 -3.24 -10.62
C TYR A 40 9.25 -2.91 -9.41
N ALA A 41 9.09 -1.62 -9.12
CA ALA A 41 8.26 -1.14 -8.03
C ALA A 41 6.80 -1.55 -8.20
N LEU A 42 6.26 -1.48 -9.42
CA LEU A 42 4.88 -1.94 -9.70
C LEU A 42 4.69 -3.40 -9.29
N ASN A 43 5.61 -4.27 -9.72
CA ASN A 43 5.54 -5.71 -9.43
C ASN A 43 5.69 -6.01 -7.94
N PHE A 44 6.59 -5.28 -7.26
CA PHE A 44 6.82 -5.46 -5.84
C PHE A 44 5.66 -4.94 -4.99
N ALA A 45 5.13 -3.74 -5.29
CA ALA A 45 4.00 -3.15 -4.59
C ALA A 45 2.74 -4.04 -4.63
N VAL A 46 2.46 -4.66 -5.77
CA VAL A 46 1.34 -5.61 -5.93
C VAL A 46 1.51 -6.80 -5.00
N LYS A 47 2.68 -7.46 -5.04
CA LYS A 47 2.99 -8.61 -4.17
C LYS A 47 2.93 -8.23 -2.69
N CYS A 48 3.44 -7.06 -2.33
CA CYS A 48 3.41 -6.57 -0.95
C CYS A 48 2.00 -6.36 -0.44
N LEU A 49 1.13 -5.71 -1.22
CA LEU A 49 -0.23 -5.49 -0.80
C LEU A 49 -1.00 -6.80 -0.70
N GLU A 50 -0.88 -7.69 -1.69
CA GLU A 50 -1.50 -9.03 -1.66
C GLU A 50 -1.08 -9.81 -0.41
N PHE A 51 0.23 -9.79 -0.08
CA PHE A 51 0.73 -10.39 1.15
C PHE A 51 0.06 -9.80 2.40
N PHE A 52 -0.04 -8.47 2.53
CA PHE A 52 -0.66 -7.86 3.70
C PHE A 52 -2.18 -8.07 3.75
N GLU A 53 -2.86 -8.11 2.61
CA GLU A 53 -4.27 -8.42 2.54
C GLU A 53 -4.57 -9.82 3.10
N ASP A 54 -3.75 -10.79 2.70
CA ASP A 54 -3.88 -12.17 3.15
C ASP A 54 -3.47 -12.31 4.62
N TYR A 55 -2.38 -11.66 5.03
CA TYR A 55 -1.89 -11.68 6.41
C TYR A 55 -2.87 -11.08 7.42
N LEU A 56 -3.50 -9.95 7.05
CA LEU A 56 -4.45 -9.25 7.91
C LEU A 56 -5.89 -9.72 7.75
N GLU A 57 -6.15 -10.64 6.81
CA GLU A 57 -7.49 -11.09 6.39
C GLU A 57 -8.41 -9.90 6.06
N PHE A 58 -7.86 -8.89 5.36
CA PHE A 58 -8.54 -7.63 5.07
C PHE A 58 -8.18 -7.12 3.68
N LYS A 59 -9.19 -6.91 2.83
CA LYS A 59 -8.96 -6.38 1.48
C LYS A 59 -8.81 -4.87 1.48
N TYR A 60 -7.91 -4.36 0.65
CA TYR A 60 -7.71 -2.95 0.45
C TYR A 60 -9.03 -2.31 -0.06
N PRO A 61 -9.53 -1.24 0.58
CA PRO A 61 -10.91 -0.81 0.38
C PRO A 61 -11.13 0.13 -0.81
N LEU A 62 -10.08 0.57 -1.51
CA LEU A 62 -10.19 1.43 -2.70
C LEU A 62 -9.92 0.60 -3.95
N ASP A 63 -10.52 1.01 -5.08
CA ASP A 63 -10.39 0.28 -6.35
C ASP A 63 -9.04 0.53 -7.06
N LYS A 64 -8.21 1.44 -6.53
CA LYS A 64 -6.92 1.80 -7.10
C LYS A 64 -5.88 2.21 -6.04
N LEU A 65 -4.62 1.97 -6.36
CA LEU A 65 -3.45 2.49 -5.65
C LEU A 65 -2.44 3.05 -6.66
N ASP A 66 -2.25 4.37 -6.63
CA ASP A 66 -1.24 5.05 -7.45
C ASP A 66 0.02 5.29 -6.62
N LEU A 67 1.19 5.02 -7.19
CA LEU A 67 2.50 5.38 -6.64
C LEU A 67 3.13 6.40 -7.59
N VAL A 68 3.51 7.58 -7.10
CA VAL A 68 4.01 8.69 -7.94
C VAL A 68 5.46 8.98 -7.59
N ALA A 69 6.35 8.89 -8.59
CA ALA A 69 7.76 9.23 -8.46
C ALA A 69 7.98 10.73 -8.69
N LEU A 70 8.28 11.48 -7.64
CA LEU A 70 8.49 12.92 -7.65
C LEU A 70 9.99 13.26 -7.69
N PRO A 71 10.43 14.14 -8.61
CA PRO A 71 11.84 14.52 -8.73
C PRO A 71 12.33 15.35 -7.54
N ASP A 72 11.45 16.17 -6.97
CA ASP A 72 11.71 16.96 -5.77
C ASP A 72 10.64 16.62 -4.73
N PHE A 73 11.08 15.91 -3.69
CA PHE A 73 10.23 15.53 -2.58
C PHE A 73 11.04 15.58 -1.28
N PHE A 74 10.50 16.30 -0.29
CA PHE A 74 11.21 16.55 0.97
C PHE A 74 11.36 15.30 1.83
N SER A 75 10.36 14.42 1.81
CA SER A 75 10.40 13.11 2.46
C SER A 75 10.88 12.04 1.46
N SER A 76 11.15 10.82 1.93
CA SER A 76 11.33 9.67 1.04
C SER A 76 10.00 9.22 0.46
N ALA A 77 8.95 9.14 1.28
CA ALA A 77 7.61 8.75 0.86
C ALA A 77 6.53 9.42 1.72
N MET A 78 5.30 9.39 1.22
CA MET A 78 4.09 9.80 1.92
C MET A 78 2.90 8.97 1.44
N GLU A 79 2.28 8.29 2.39
CA GLU A 79 1.28 7.24 2.21
C GLU A 79 -0.16 7.78 2.09
N ASN A 80 -0.34 8.83 1.28
CA ASN A 80 -1.65 9.42 1.03
C ASN A 80 -2.60 8.37 0.45
N TRP A 81 -3.83 8.32 0.96
CA TRP A 81 -4.69 7.16 0.75
C TRP A 81 -5.13 7.01 -0.72
N GLY A 82 -4.50 6.06 -1.41
CA GLY A 82 -4.74 5.77 -2.83
C GLY A 82 -3.85 6.56 -3.80
N LEU A 83 -2.98 7.46 -3.33
CA LEU A 83 -2.05 8.24 -4.15
C LEU A 83 -0.74 8.46 -3.38
N ASN A 84 0.07 7.41 -3.26
CA ASN A 84 1.32 7.47 -2.53
C ASN A 84 2.35 8.27 -3.30
N ASN A 85 3.01 9.21 -2.63
CA ASN A 85 4.06 10.04 -3.22
C ASN A 85 5.41 9.52 -2.75
N TYR A 86 6.32 9.31 -3.69
CA TYR A 86 7.68 8.85 -3.42
C TYR A 86 8.67 9.81 -4.05
N LYS A 87 9.83 9.95 -3.42
CA LYS A 87 11.00 10.48 -4.08
C LYS A 87 11.52 9.45 -5.09
N GLU A 88 12.02 9.91 -6.23
CA GLU A 88 12.44 9.02 -7.33
C GLU A 88 13.46 7.95 -6.90
N ASP A 89 14.38 8.28 -6.00
CA ASP A 89 15.44 7.38 -5.50
C ASP A 89 14.92 6.19 -4.69
N VAL A 90 13.71 6.27 -4.14
CA VAL A 90 13.10 5.20 -3.34
C VAL A 90 11.91 4.52 -4.05
N LEU A 91 11.73 4.77 -5.34
CA LEU A 91 10.67 4.12 -6.15
C LEU A 91 11.17 3.61 -7.49
N LEU A 92 12.05 4.35 -8.17
CA LEU A 92 12.55 3.97 -9.48
C LEU A 92 13.71 2.99 -9.35
N TYR A 93 13.73 1.94 -10.16
CA TYR A 93 14.78 0.92 -10.08
C TYR A 93 15.34 0.51 -11.43
N ARG A 94 16.66 0.35 -11.48
CA ARG A 94 17.41 -0.14 -12.62
C ARG A 94 18.52 -1.08 -12.17
N GLU A 95 18.48 -2.32 -12.62
CA GLU A 95 19.46 -3.35 -12.24
C GLU A 95 20.88 -3.04 -12.73
N ASP A 96 21.03 -2.26 -13.80
CA ASP A 96 22.33 -1.87 -14.34
C ASP A 96 22.96 -0.66 -13.63
N LEU A 97 22.18 0.09 -12.85
CA LEU A 97 22.63 1.32 -12.19
C LEU A 97 22.60 1.24 -10.66
N HIS A 98 21.64 0.51 -10.09
CA HIS A 98 21.37 0.51 -8.66
C HIS A 98 22.03 -0.69 -7.97
N SER A 99 22.50 -0.45 -6.75
CA SER A 99 23.07 -1.49 -5.89
C SER A 99 21.99 -2.34 -5.23
N LEU A 100 22.42 -3.43 -4.57
CA LEU A 100 21.52 -4.23 -3.74
C LEU A 100 20.95 -3.45 -2.55
N ASP A 101 21.70 -2.48 -2.02
CA ASP A 101 21.27 -1.64 -0.91
C ASP A 101 20.18 -0.65 -1.36
N ASP A 102 20.31 -0.09 -2.56
CA ASP A 102 19.27 0.74 -3.18
C ASP A 102 17.99 -0.07 -3.41
N ARG A 103 18.12 -1.30 -3.93
CA ARG A 103 17.00 -2.22 -4.10
C ARG A 103 16.31 -2.51 -2.78
N TYR A 104 17.06 -2.83 -1.73
CA TYR A 104 16.52 -3.09 -0.40
C TYR A 104 15.80 -1.87 0.16
N THR A 105 16.36 -0.67 -0.04
CA THR A 105 15.74 0.58 0.40
C THR A 105 14.39 0.82 -0.29
N ILE A 106 14.32 0.63 -1.61
CA ILE A 106 13.07 0.74 -2.38
C ILE A 106 12.03 -0.26 -1.87
N GLU A 107 12.43 -1.53 -1.71
CA GLU A 107 11.54 -2.58 -1.19
C GLU A 107 11.02 -2.25 0.21
N PHE A 108 11.91 -1.79 1.11
CA PHE A 108 11.55 -1.41 2.46
C PHE A 108 10.54 -0.27 2.50
N VAL A 109 10.76 0.79 1.72
CA VAL A 109 9.89 1.97 1.69
C VAL A 109 8.50 1.62 1.11
N ILE A 110 8.45 0.84 0.03
CA ILE A 110 7.16 0.38 -0.53
C ILE A 110 6.41 -0.50 0.47
N ALA A 111 7.11 -1.41 1.15
CA ALA A 111 6.50 -2.29 2.16
C ALA A 111 5.96 -1.50 3.36
N HIS A 112 6.71 -0.51 3.84
CA HIS A 112 6.31 0.38 4.93
C HIS A 112 4.97 1.08 4.62
N ASP A 113 4.85 1.70 3.45
CA ASP A 113 3.65 2.44 3.08
C ASP A 113 2.45 1.51 2.84
N ALA A 114 2.68 0.37 2.18
CA ALA A 114 1.65 -0.63 1.97
C ALA A 114 1.07 -1.12 3.31
N GLN A 115 1.95 -1.40 4.29
CA GLN A 115 1.55 -1.79 5.64
C GLN A 115 0.76 -0.68 6.35
N PHE A 116 1.20 0.57 6.27
CA PHE A 116 0.53 1.68 6.92
C PHE A 116 -0.90 1.86 6.40
N ILE A 117 -1.06 1.85 5.08
CA ILE A 117 -2.34 2.10 4.42
C ILE A 117 -3.38 1.04 4.78
N ILE A 118 -2.99 -0.24 4.73
CA ILE A 118 -3.90 -1.34 5.06
C ILE A 118 -4.18 -1.40 6.56
N SER A 119 -3.19 -1.15 7.42
CA SER A 119 -3.37 -1.10 8.88
C SER A 119 -4.30 0.03 9.31
N CYS A 120 -4.18 1.22 8.69
CA CYS A 120 -5.08 2.34 8.92
C CYS A 120 -6.53 2.01 8.50
N ALA A 121 -6.71 1.28 7.40
CA ALA A 121 -8.02 0.83 6.94
C ALA A 121 -8.64 -0.20 7.92
N VAL A 122 -7.85 -1.17 8.39
CA VAL A 122 -8.26 -2.17 9.38
C VAL A 122 -8.69 -1.52 10.69
N HIS A 123 -7.88 -0.60 11.24
CA HIS A 123 -8.20 0.08 12.49
C HIS A 123 -9.49 0.89 12.41
N LYS A 124 -9.71 1.60 11.30
CA LYS A 124 -10.96 2.34 11.08
C LYS A 124 -12.17 1.42 10.98
N GLN A 125 -12.10 0.32 10.23
CA GLN A 125 -13.22 -0.62 10.15
C GLN A 125 -13.48 -1.32 11.48
N ARG A 126 -12.44 -1.75 12.20
CA ARG A 126 -12.59 -2.39 13.52
C ARG A 126 -13.24 -1.43 14.52
N LEU A 127 -12.85 -0.16 14.54
CA LEU A 127 -13.50 0.86 15.39
C LEU A 127 -14.98 1.05 15.03
N ILE A 128 -15.32 1.10 13.74
CA ILE A 128 -16.72 1.22 13.30
C ILE A 128 -17.53 -0.01 13.72
N ILE A 129 -17.02 -1.22 13.46
CA ILE A 129 -17.69 -2.48 13.84
C ILE A 129 -17.83 -2.58 15.37
N PHE A 130 -16.80 -2.21 16.14
CA PHE A 130 -16.85 -2.24 17.60
C PHE A 130 -17.90 -1.25 18.12
N ASN A 131 -17.97 -0.05 17.54
CA ASN A 131 -18.97 0.95 17.87
C ASN A 131 -20.39 0.45 17.53
N TRP A 132 -20.58 -0.18 16.37
CA TRP A 132 -21.90 -0.70 15.97
C TRP A 132 -22.33 -1.94 16.78
N LYS A 133 -21.38 -2.78 17.23
CA LYS A 133 -21.64 -3.86 18.19
C LYS A 133 -21.99 -3.32 19.57
N ALA A 134 -21.32 -2.27 20.03
CA ALA A 134 -21.63 -1.60 21.30
C ALA A 134 -23.02 -0.95 21.30
N ILE A 135 -23.47 -0.46 20.13
CA ILE A 135 -24.81 0.13 19.93
C ILE A 135 -25.87 -0.96 19.61
N GLY A 136 -25.49 -2.24 19.53
CA GLY A 136 -26.42 -3.36 19.31
C GLY A 136 -26.99 -3.46 17.89
N ILE A 137 -26.40 -2.75 16.93
CA ILE A 137 -26.87 -2.69 15.53
C ILE A 137 -26.39 -3.92 14.74
N ILE A 138 -25.24 -4.50 15.12
CA ILE A 138 -24.71 -5.72 14.49
C ILE A 138 -24.82 -6.88 15.48
N PRO A 139 -25.60 -7.94 15.17
CA PRO A 139 -25.64 -9.13 16.02
C PRO A 139 -24.25 -9.79 16.07
N PRO A 140 -23.83 -10.35 17.22
CA PRO A 140 -22.54 -11.00 17.32
C PRO A 140 -22.46 -12.18 16.34
N PRO A 141 -21.29 -12.43 15.72
CA PRO A 141 -21.12 -13.60 14.86
C PRO A 141 -21.33 -14.86 15.70
N LYS A 142 -22.21 -15.74 15.23
CA LYS A 142 -22.30 -17.10 15.77
C LYS A 142 -21.03 -17.86 15.33
N ASP A 143 -20.28 -18.33 16.33
CA ASP A 143 -19.45 -19.54 16.24
C ASP A 143 -18.02 -19.52 15.66
N LYS A 144 -17.18 -18.48 15.83
CA LYS A 144 -15.74 -18.59 15.46
C LYS A 144 -14.67 -17.97 16.40
N LEU A 145 -15.02 -17.50 17.60
CA LEU A 145 -14.07 -16.78 18.46
C LEU A 145 -13.22 -17.63 19.42
N LEU A 146 -13.18 -18.96 19.29
CA LEU A 146 -12.46 -19.83 20.25
C LEU A 146 -11.25 -20.62 19.71
N GLN A 147 -10.78 -20.38 18.47
CA GLN A 147 -9.72 -21.24 17.90
C GLN A 147 -8.39 -20.59 17.49
N LYS A 148 -8.18 -19.27 17.64
CA LYS A 148 -6.93 -18.62 17.20
C LYS A 148 -6.06 -18.02 18.32
N SER A 149 -6.12 -18.50 19.56
CA SER A 149 -5.19 -18.08 20.64
C SER A 149 -4.03 -19.06 20.89
N GLN A 150 -3.84 -20.08 20.06
CA GLN A 150 -2.81 -21.11 20.24
C GLN A 150 -2.11 -21.43 18.92
N ALA A 151 -1.35 -20.48 18.37
CA ALA A 151 -0.36 -20.75 17.34
C ALA A 151 0.60 -19.56 17.19
N LEU A 152 1.46 -19.35 18.20
CA LEU A 152 2.72 -18.64 17.99
C LEU A 152 3.83 -19.63 18.43
N PRO A 153 4.73 -20.06 17.53
CA PRO A 153 5.89 -20.83 17.94
C PRO A 153 6.88 -19.92 18.68
N PRO A 154 7.64 -20.46 19.67
CA PRO A 154 8.69 -19.72 20.36
C PRO A 154 9.89 -19.46 19.43
N PHE A 155 10.61 -18.38 19.73
CA PHE A 155 11.80 -17.86 19.04
C PHE A 155 12.84 -18.90 18.66
#